data_AF-A0A8T4JZN4-F1
#
_entry.id   AF-A0A8T4JZN4-F1
#
_cell.length_a   1.000
_cell.length_b   1.000
_cell.length_c   1.000
_cell.angle_alpha   90.00
_cell.angle_beta   90.00
_cell.angle_gamma   90.00
#
_symmetry.space_group_name_H-M   'P 1'
#
loop_
_entity.id
_entity.type
_entity.pdbx_description
1 polymer ?
#
loop_
_entity_poly.entity_id
_entity_poly.type
_entity_poly.pdbx_seq_one_letter_code
_entity_poly.pdbx_strand_id
1 'polypeptide(L)'
;MKKRFITLGLASALCLASSIVSMADKENTNPYLEILTNGHEENGFCNMKEDGSGDGWSFDADSQTLILDGIDAQNIQLFNSEEPITIELVGDDNQLSMGIFFKTKGDVTICGDGTLNIGGNWLGTLNIGDEVTIESGTIISKNRIWLNGGKLHIDGGTVSIDVSENSSYALMGTTYEYDDALTITDGVLTLHGEKEALSLNHNADPYDSYGIHEGVAFTGEDGEELYLKVEQHIMVDYEYYTSTISDEDGNPVTYAELTASDSTTEPIIIWDPSVGEQEKPKPEEPVTKPEEPVTKPEDPPVATDSDADEKPIATDSNAEEKPDDDKPSSGGSSSGSSSSGSRSVRASTTASKPVNPVYSAATAVGGTWKWDENGWWFAGNDGSYPKNEWAELTWNGQTGWYYFNADGYMQTGWLKIGDNWYFFHDISDGMQGLMYTGWHEIDGKWYYFNPDPKSPVPMGGMFTDCMTPDGYYVDKDGVWIS
;
A
#
# COMPACT_ATOMS: atom_id res chain seq x y z
N MET A 1 -39.96 3.88 30.07
CA MET A 1 -38.55 3.90 30.51
C MET A 1 -38.12 2.45 30.73
N LYS A 2 -37.03 1.90 30.18
CA LYS A 2 -35.95 2.46 29.33
C LYS A 2 -35.44 1.41 28.32
N LYS A 3 -35.06 1.90 27.12
CA LYS A 3 -34.04 1.46 26.15
C LYS A 3 -33.97 0.02 25.60
N ARG A 4 -33.86 -0.01 24.26
CA ARG A 4 -33.42 -1.12 23.38
C ARG A 4 -31.88 -1.17 23.31
N PHE A 5 -31.35 -2.35 22.95
CA PHE A 5 -30.16 -2.63 22.14
C PHE A 5 -30.55 -3.94 21.39
N ILE A 6 -30.65 -4.04 20.06
CA ILE A 6 -29.71 -3.73 18.97
C ILE A 6 -28.37 -4.45 19.16
N THR A 7 -28.31 -5.66 18.63
CA THR A 7 -27.10 -6.42 18.31
C THR A 7 -27.38 -7.25 17.06
N LEU A 8 -26.89 -6.80 15.89
CA LEU A 8 -26.69 -7.59 14.66
C LEU A 8 -26.00 -6.68 13.63
N GLY A 9 -25.17 -7.25 12.72
CA GLY A 9 -24.72 -6.52 11.52
C GLY A 9 -23.26 -6.08 11.43
N LEU A 10 -22.28 -6.90 11.84
CA LEU A 10 -20.86 -6.67 11.48
C LEU A 10 -20.07 -7.93 11.06
N ALA A 11 -20.69 -9.13 11.08
CA ALA A 11 -20.00 -10.39 10.81
C ALA A 11 -20.05 -10.84 9.33
N SER A 12 -21.04 -10.39 8.55
CA SER A 12 -21.22 -10.88 7.17
C SER A 12 -20.34 -10.16 6.13
N ALA A 13 -20.01 -8.89 6.34
CA ALA A 13 -19.22 -8.10 5.39
C ALA A 13 -17.76 -8.59 5.28
N LEU A 14 -17.17 -9.06 6.40
CA LEU A 14 -15.78 -9.52 6.41
C LEU A 14 -15.59 -10.87 5.68
N CYS A 15 -16.64 -11.71 5.62
CA CYS A 15 -16.62 -12.93 4.81
C CYS A 15 -16.57 -12.60 3.30
N LEU A 16 -17.30 -11.58 2.83
CA LEU A 16 -17.36 -11.25 1.41
C LEU A 16 -16.04 -10.68 0.88
N ALA A 17 -15.38 -9.79 1.63
CA ALA A 17 -14.03 -9.34 1.29
C ALA A 17 -13.02 -10.50 1.25
N SER A 18 -13.21 -11.52 2.08
CA SER A 18 -12.41 -12.75 2.04
C SER A 18 -12.70 -13.57 0.78
N SER A 19 -13.96 -13.68 0.34
CA SER A 19 -14.36 -14.37 -0.91
C SER A 19 -13.81 -13.68 -2.16
N ILE A 20 -13.85 -12.34 -2.21
CA ILE A 20 -13.43 -11.53 -3.37
C ILE A 20 -11.94 -11.76 -3.74
N VAL A 21 -11.09 -12.08 -2.77
CA VAL A 21 -9.67 -12.44 -3.01
C VAL A 21 -9.47 -13.95 -3.09
N SER A 22 -10.28 -14.75 -2.38
CA SER A 22 -10.12 -16.21 -2.27
C SER A 22 -10.40 -17.01 -3.55
N MET A 23 -10.95 -16.40 -4.61
CA MET A 23 -11.22 -17.09 -5.89
C MET A 23 -10.33 -16.61 -7.05
N ALA A 24 -9.41 -15.67 -6.80
CA ALA A 24 -8.31 -15.33 -7.72
C ALA A 24 -7.21 -16.42 -7.73
N ASP A 25 -7.63 -17.68 -7.83
CA ASP A 25 -6.77 -18.85 -7.85
C ASP A 25 -6.04 -18.92 -9.19
N LYS A 26 -4.71 -18.71 -9.18
CA LYS A 26 -3.86 -18.84 -10.37
C LYS A 26 -3.87 -20.26 -10.96
N GLU A 27 -4.41 -21.26 -10.24
CA GLU A 27 -4.60 -22.62 -10.75
C GLU A 27 -5.95 -22.85 -11.46
N ASN A 28 -6.97 -22.00 -11.24
CA ASN A 28 -8.27 -22.16 -11.92
C ASN A 28 -8.29 -21.44 -13.28
N THR A 29 -7.91 -22.14 -14.35
CA THR A 29 -7.88 -21.61 -15.71
C THR A 29 -9.26 -21.59 -16.42
N ASN A 30 -10.37 -21.83 -15.72
CA ASN A 30 -11.69 -21.82 -16.36
C ASN A 30 -12.30 -20.43 -16.35
N PRO A 31 -12.89 -19.98 -17.48
CA PRO A 31 -13.61 -18.72 -17.51
C PRO A 31 -14.93 -18.84 -16.76
N TYR A 32 -15.21 -17.87 -15.89
CA TYR A 32 -16.44 -17.86 -15.11
C TYR A 32 -16.99 -16.45 -14.89
N LEU A 33 -18.31 -16.41 -14.80
CA LEU A 33 -19.12 -15.26 -14.43
C LEU A 33 -19.73 -15.55 -13.04
N GLU A 34 -19.45 -14.69 -12.06
CA GLU A 34 -20.14 -14.70 -10.77
C GLU A 34 -20.92 -13.38 -10.57
N ILE A 35 -22.19 -13.50 -10.17
CA ILE A 35 -23.10 -12.40 -9.84
C ILE A 35 -23.61 -12.63 -8.42
N LEU A 36 -23.11 -11.85 -7.47
CA LEU A 36 -23.49 -11.95 -6.06
C LEU A 36 -24.76 -11.14 -5.84
N THR A 37 -25.91 -11.79 -5.66
CA THR A 37 -27.21 -11.11 -5.55
C THR A 37 -27.41 -10.41 -4.20
N ASN A 38 -28.30 -9.41 -4.17
CA ASN A 38 -28.70 -8.72 -2.93
C ASN A 38 -29.65 -9.60 -2.08
N GLY A 39 -29.10 -10.63 -1.42
CA GLY A 39 -29.89 -11.49 -0.52
C GLY A 39 -29.27 -12.80 -0.06
N HIS A 40 -28.18 -13.26 -0.69
CA HIS A 40 -27.47 -14.53 -0.39
C HIS A 40 -28.25 -15.84 -0.59
N GLU A 41 -29.53 -15.81 -0.99
CA GLU A 41 -30.29 -17.07 -1.13
C GLU A 41 -29.92 -17.82 -2.43
N GLU A 42 -29.63 -17.13 -3.54
CA GLU A 42 -29.08 -17.71 -4.78
C GLU A 42 -28.07 -16.74 -5.45
N ASN A 43 -26.76 -17.06 -5.46
CA ASN A 43 -25.77 -16.37 -6.30
C ASN A 43 -25.89 -16.88 -7.74
N GLY A 44 -25.80 -15.98 -8.72
CA GLY A 44 -25.62 -16.37 -10.12
C GLY A 44 -24.19 -16.84 -10.34
N PHE A 45 -23.99 -18.07 -10.80
CA PHE A 45 -22.69 -18.59 -11.22
C PHE A 45 -22.83 -19.31 -12.55
N CYS A 46 -22.03 -18.91 -13.54
CA CYS A 46 -22.03 -19.48 -14.88
C CYS A 46 -20.60 -19.76 -15.34
N ASN A 47 -20.39 -20.95 -15.88
CA ASN A 47 -19.19 -21.31 -16.65
C ASN A 47 -19.37 -20.72 -18.06
N MET A 48 -18.50 -19.80 -18.48
CA MET A 48 -18.70 -18.99 -19.70
C MET A 48 -18.53 -19.77 -21.03
N LYS A 49 -18.63 -21.09 -20.97
CA LYS A 49 -18.61 -22.04 -22.10
C LYS A 49 -19.99 -22.70 -22.33
N GLU A 50 -21.00 -22.31 -21.56
CA GLU A 50 -22.39 -22.76 -21.68
C GLU A 50 -23.34 -21.62 -21.31
N ASP A 51 -24.57 -21.66 -21.83
CA ASP A 51 -25.56 -20.60 -21.58
C ASP A 51 -25.96 -20.52 -20.10
N GLY A 52 -26.16 -19.30 -19.62
CA GLY A 52 -26.57 -19.01 -18.24
C GLY A 52 -27.69 -17.97 -18.18
N SER A 53 -28.47 -17.99 -17.09
CA SER A 53 -29.48 -16.95 -16.83
C SER A 53 -29.89 -16.92 -15.37
N GLY A 54 -30.26 -15.74 -14.88
CA GLY A 54 -30.92 -15.55 -13.59
C GLY A 54 -31.80 -14.31 -13.59
N ASP A 55 -32.27 -13.91 -12.42
CA ASP A 55 -33.08 -12.70 -12.30
C ASP A 55 -32.25 -11.46 -12.69
N GLY A 56 -32.67 -10.79 -13.76
CA GLY A 56 -32.04 -9.57 -14.29
C GLY A 56 -30.82 -9.76 -15.19
N TRP A 57 -30.43 -11.00 -15.53
CA TRP A 57 -29.28 -11.24 -16.41
C TRP A 57 -29.36 -12.54 -17.23
N SER A 58 -28.69 -12.57 -18.38
CA SER A 58 -28.43 -13.81 -19.12
C SER A 58 -27.08 -13.79 -19.83
N PHE A 59 -26.49 -14.95 -20.05
CA PHE A 59 -25.23 -15.14 -20.76
C PHE A 59 -25.43 -16.13 -21.91
N ASP A 60 -25.09 -15.72 -23.12
CA ASP A 60 -25.12 -16.53 -24.35
C ASP A 60 -23.68 -16.93 -24.69
N ALA A 61 -23.38 -18.23 -24.67
CA ALA A 61 -22.00 -18.70 -24.82
C ALA A 61 -21.54 -18.79 -26.28
N ASP A 62 -22.46 -18.83 -27.25
CA ASP A 62 -22.16 -18.83 -28.68
C ASP A 62 -21.68 -17.44 -29.17
N SER A 63 -22.20 -16.37 -28.55
CA SER A 63 -21.85 -14.97 -28.82
C SER A 63 -20.93 -14.31 -27.79
N GLN A 64 -20.73 -14.95 -26.62
CA GLN A 64 -20.02 -14.38 -25.47
C GLN A 64 -20.65 -13.08 -24.93
N THR A 65 -21.99 -13.00 -24.99
CA THR A 65 -22.76 -11.81 -24.56
C THR A 65 -23.38 -12.01 -23.17
N LEU A 66 -23.07 -11.12 -22.23
CA LEU A 66 -23.78 -10.93 -20.96
C LEU A 66 -24.82 -9.81 -21.11
N ILE A 67 -26.09 -10.16 -21.16
CA ILE A 67 -27.21 -9.20 -21.16
C ILE A 67 -27.58 -8.88 -19.71
N LEU A 68 -27.66 -7.60 -19.37
CA LEU A 68 -28.17 -7.07 -18.08
C LEU A 68 -29.49 -6.34 -18.34
N ASP A 69 -30.59 -6.85 -17.79
CA ASP A 69 -31.97 -6.36 -17.99
C ASP A 69 -32.70 -6.32 -16.64
N GLY A 70 -32.47 -5.25 -15.88
CA GLY A 70 -33.04 -5.05 -14.54
C GLY A 70 -32.32 -5.81 -13.42
N ILE A 71 -30.98 -5.94 -13.49
CA ILE A 71 -30.19 -6.60 -12.43
C ILE A 71 -30.21 -5.84 -11.10
N ASP A 72 -30.39 -6.52 -9.97
CA ASP A 72 -30.22 -5.97 -8.61
C ASP A 72 -29.25 -6.84 -7.80
N ALA A 73 -27.97 -6.47 -7.80
CA ALA A 73 -26.89 -7.27 -7.22
C ALA A 73 -25.88 -6.46 -6.39
N GLN A 74 -24.97 -7.17 -5.74
CA GLN A 74 -23.82 -6.58 -5.05
C GLN A 74 -22.72 -6.28 -6.06
N ASN A 75 -22.28 -7.30 -6.79
CA ASN A 75 -21.23 -7.15 -7.79
C ASN A 75 -21.29 -8.23 -8.86
N ILE A 76 -20.69 -7.91 -10.00
CA ILE A 76 -20.41 -8.84 -11.10
C ILE A 76 -18.90 -9.07 -11.15
N GLN A 77 -18.49 -10.30 -11.42
CA GLN A 77 -17.10 -10.70 -11.58
C GLN A 77 -16.94 -11.51 -12.85
N LEU A 78 -16.03 -11.09 -13.72
CA LEU A 78 -15.67 -11.76 -14.96
C LEU A 78 -14.18 -12.13 -14.90
N PHE A 79 -13.89 -13.43 -14.95
CA PHE A 79 -12.54 -13.96 -14.78
C PHE A 79 -12.16 -14.92 -15.90
N ASN A 80 -10.90 -14.86 -16.31
CA ASN A 80 -10.22 -15.85 -17.15
C ASN A 80 -10.81 -16.12 -18.55
N SER A 81 -11.69 -15.26 -19.08
CA SER A 81 -12.07 -15.36 -20.50
C SER A 81 -10.85 -15.13 -21.40
N GLU A 82 -10.70 -15.97 -22.42
CA GLU A 82 -9.72 -15.82 -23.51
C GLU A 82 -10.35 -15.21 -24.78
N GLU A 83 -11.67 -15.29 -24.91
CA GLU A 83 -12.43 -14.64 -25.98
C GLU A 83 -12.95 -13.28 -25.48
N PRO A 84 -13.11 -12.28 -26.36
CA PRO A 84 -13.75 -11.00 -26.00
C PRO A 84 -15.18 -11.20 -25.49
N ILE A 85 -15.58 -10.39 -24.51
CA ILE A 85 -16.88 -10.45 -23.86
C ILE A 85 -17.67 -9.18 -24.16
N THR A 86 -18.93 -9.33 -24.60
CA THR A 86 -19.86 -8.20 -24.72
C THR A 86 -20.77 -8.14 -23.51
N ILE A 87 -21.02 -6.94 -22.98
CA ILE A 87 -21.99 -6.66 -21.93
C ILE A 87 -23.05 -5.73 -22.52
N GLU A 88 -24.26 -6.25 -22.75
CA GLU A 88 -25.39 -5.50 -23.29
C GLU A 88 -26.24 -4.96 -22.14
N LEU A 89 -26.28 -3.63 -22.00
CA LEU A 89 -27.11 -2.92 -21.03
C LEU A 89 -28.51 -2.68 -21.62
N VAL A 90 -29.51 -3.30 -21.03
CA VAL A 90 -30.93 -3.15 -21.39
C VAL A 90 -31.67 -2.51 -20.22
N GLY A 91 -32.38 -1.40 -20.49
CA GLY A 91 -33.15 -0.69 -19.47
C GLY A 91 -32.31 0.08 -18.45
N ASP A 92 -33.00 0.89 -17.62
CA ASP A 92 -32.37 1.86 -16.71
C ASP A 92 -32.30 1.39 -15.24
N ASP A 93 -32.86 0.22 -14.93
CA ASP A 93 -33.00 -0.31 -13.57
C ASP A 93 -31.90 -1.29 -13.16
N ASN A 94 -30.80 -1.37 -13.92
CA ASN A 94 -29.61 -2.15 -13.54
C ASN A 94 -28.85 -1.47 -12.38
N GLN A 95 -28.71 -2.17 -11.24
CA GLN A 95 -28.11 -1.71 -9.99
C GLN A 95 -27.06 -2.69 -9.44
N LEU A 96 -25.87 -2.18 -9.09
CA LEU A 96 -24.80 -2.90 -8.40
C LEU A 96 -24.31 -2.14 -7.17
N SER A 97 -24.41 -2.71 -5.97
CA SER A 97 -24.06 -1.97 -4.75
C SER A 97 -22.55 -1.80 -4.51
N MET A 98 -21.71 -2.64 -5.10
CA MET A 98 -20.24 -2.60 -5.02
C MET A 98 -19.56 -2.37 -6.37
N GLY A 99 -20.02 -2.98 -7.47
CA GLY A 99 -19.52 -2.71 -8.83
C GLY A 99 -19.15 -3.93 -9.65
N ILE A 100 -18.23 -3.76 -10.61
CA ILE A 100 -17.78 -4.81 -11.52
C ILE A 100 -16.26 -4.96 -11.43
N PHE A 101 -15.80 -6.21 -11.49
CA PHE A 101 -14.39 -6.57 -11.56
C PHE A 101 -14.10 -7.36 -12.84
N PHE A 102 -13.21 -6.84 -13.68
CA PHE A 102 -12.74 -7.48 -14.90
C PHE A 102 -11.32 -8.01 -14.71
N LYS A 103 -11.11 -9.28 -15.03
CA LYS A 103 -9.78 -9.90 -15.17
C LYS A 103 -9.82 -10.97 -16.26
N THR A 104 -9.77 -10.51 -17.50
CA THR A 104 -10.02 -11.29 -18.72
C THR A 104 -8.86 -11.10 -19.68
N LYS A 105 -8.39 -12.18 -20.30
CA LYS A 105 -7.31 -12.11 -21.30
C LYS A 105 -7.79 -11.57 -22.64
N GLY A 106 -9.10 -11.58 -22.87
CA GLY A 106 -9.76 -10.91 -23.99
C GLY A 106 -10.51 -9.66 -23.52
N ASP A 107 -10.71 -8.75 -24.45
CA ASP A 107 -11.29 -7.42 -24.25
C ASP A 107 -12.75 -7.49 -23.78
N VAL A 108 -13.19 -6.48 -23.02
CA VAL A 108 -14.60 -6.35 -22.60
C VAL A 108 -15.25 -5.15 -23.28
N THR A 109 -16.28 -5.39 -24.07
CA THR A 109 -17.09 -4.34 -24.70
C THR A 109 -18.39 -4.13 -23.92
N ILE A 110 -18.73 -2.89 -23.58
CA ILE A 110 -20.02 -2.50 -22.98
C ILE A 110 -20.81 -1.72 -24.04
N CYS A 111 -22.05 -2.14 -24.27
CA CYS A 111 -22.95 -1.53 -25.25
C CYS A 111 -24.43 -1.62 -24.79
N GLY A 112 -25.37 -1.30 -25.67
CA GLY A 112 -26.81 -1.22 -25.38
C GLY A 112 -27.33 0.21 -25.23
N ASP A 113 -28.62 0.36 -24.91
CA ASP A 113 -29.28 1.66 -24.68
C ASP A 113 -29.64 1.91 -23.21
N GLY A 114 -29.36 0.95 -22.32
CA GLY A 114 -29.65 1.01 -20.91
C GLY A 114 -28.64 1.79 -20.05
N THR A 115 -28.98 1.88 -18.76
CA THR A 115 -28.17 2.53 -17.72
C THR A 115 -27.77 1.53 -16.64
N LEU A 116 -26.47 1.41 -16.37
CA LEU A 116 -25.90 0.68 -15.25
C LEU A 116 -25.53 1.63 -14.11
N ASN A 117 -26.13 1.42 -12.95
CA ASN A 117 -25.86 2.20 -11.74
C ASN A 117 -24.97 1.39 -10.78
N ILE A 118 -23.84 1.95 -10.37
CA ILE A 118 -22.87 1.35 -9.46
C ILE A 118 -22.77 2.22 -8.19
N GLY A 119 -22.96 1.64 -7.01
CA GLY A 119 -22.67 2.33 -5.75
C GLY A 119 -23.64 2.07 -4.60
N GLY A 120 -23.33 2.69 -3.46
CA GLY A 120 -24.04 2.47 -2.19
C GLY A 120 -23.19 1.79 -1.12
N ASN A 121 -22.02 1.26 -1.50
CA ASN A 121 -20.99 0.77 -0.59
C ASN A 121 -19.64 1.46 -0.86
N TRP A 122 -19.10 2.15 0.15
CA TRP A 122 -17.82 2.88 0.09
C TRP A 122 -16.59 1.99 -0.18
N LEU A 123 -16.73 0.66 -0.07
CA LEU A 123 -15.70 -0.32 -0.45
C LEU A 123 -15.71 -0.70 -1.94
N GLY A 124 -16.71 -0.23 -2.71
CA GLY A 124 -16.86 -0.59 -4.10
C GLY A 124 -15.90 0.18 -5.03
N THR A 125 -15.63 -0.41 -6.20
CA THR A 125 -14.80 0.18 -7.26
C THR A 125 -15.12 -0.52 -8.59
N LEU A 126 -14.96 0.18 -9.70
CA LEU A 126 -14.88 -0.43 -11.02
C LEU A 126 -13.39 -0.73 -11.28
N ASN A 127 -13.00 -2.01 -11.30
CA ASN A 127 -11.60 -2.40 -11.47
C ASN A 127 -11.38 -2.94 -12.89
N ILE A 128 -10.47 -2.29 -13.62
CA ILE A 128 -10.11 -2.59 -14.99
C ILE A 128 -8.68 -3.14 -14.99
N GLY A 129 -8.56 -4.48 -15.01
CA GLY A 129 -7.27 -5.17 -15.02
C GLY A 129 -6.65 -5.33 -16.41
N ASP A 130 -7.50 -5.36 -17.43
CA ASP A 130 -7.17 -5.61 -18.84
C ASP A 130 -7.89 -4.54 -19.71
N GLU A 131 -8.32 -4.82 -20.95
CA GLU A 131 -8.94 -3.81 -21.83
C GLU A 131 -10.48 -3.75 -21.73
N VAL A 132 -11.04 -2.55 -21.55
CA VAL A 132 -12.49 -2.28 -21.53
C VAL A 132 -12.85 -1.17 -22.52
N THR A 133 -13.78 -1.44 -23.42
CA THR A 133 -14.35 -0.47 -24.38
C THR A 133 -15.82 -0.20 -24.08
N ILE A 134 -16.27 1.05 -24.15
CA ILE A 134 -17.67 1.45 -23.96
C ILE A 134 -18.17 2.11 -25.25
N GLU A 135 -18.83 1.31 -26.09
CA GLU A 135 -19.40 1.73 -27.37
C GLU A 135 -20.72 2.50 -27.20
N SER A 136 -21.55 2.10 -26.24
CA SER A 136 -22.83 2.76 -25.98
C SER A 136 -23.38 2.48 -24.58
N GLY A 137 -24.52 3.08 -24.26
CA GLY A 137 -25.17 2.98 -22.95
C GLY A 137 -24.62 3.99 -21.95
N THR A 138 -25.13 3.92 -20.71
CA THR A 138 -24.76 4.86 -19.64
C THR A 138 -24.25 4.10 -18.41
N ILE A 139 -23.08 4.47 -17.88
CA ILE A 139 -22.59 3.99 -16.59
C ILE A 139 -22.56 5.16 -15.60
N ILE A 140 -23.28 5.03 -14.48
CA ILE A 140 -23.30 6.01 -13.39
C ILE A 140 -22.71 5.33 -12.15
N SER A 141 -21.59 5.82 -11.64
CA SER A 141 -20.90 5.23 -10.48
C SER A 141 -20.74 6.22 -9.33
N LYS A 142 -21.01 5.76 -8.11
CA LYS A 142 -20.61 6.43 -6.85
C LYS A 142 -19.31 5.88 -6.26
N ASN A 143 -18.66 5.01 -7.03
CA ASN A 143 -17.46 4.26 -6.69
C ASN A 143 -16.38 4.58 -7.73
N ARG A 144 -15.13 4.69 -7.30
CA ARG A 144 -14.02 5.08 -8.19
C ARG A 144 -13.74 4.04 -9.29
N ILE A 145 -13.25 4.51 -10.43
CA ILE A 145 -12.57 3.66 -11.41
C ILE A 145 -11.12 3.46 -10.94
N TRP A 146 -10.65 2.21 -10.99
CA TRP A 146 -9.25 1.85 -10.78
C TRP A 146 -8.72 1.14 -12.03
N LEU A 147 -7.81 1.79 -12.76
CA LEU A 147 -7.05 1.16 -13.86
C LEU A 147 -5.86 0.41 -13.26
N ASN A 148 -5.97 -0.91 -13.18
CA ASN A 148 -5.01 -1.80 -12.52
C ASN A 148 -3.99 -2.37 -13.51
N GLY A 149 -3.44 -1.52 -14.38
CA GLY A 149 -2.68 -1.91 -15.57
C GLY A 149 -3.52 -2.02 -16.84
N GLY A 150 -4.85 -2.01 -16.72
CA GLY A 150 -5.78 -2.08 -17.84
C GLY A 150 -6.04 -0.73 -18.52
N LYS A 151 -6.74 -0.79 -19.65
CA LYS A 151 -7.06 0.34 -20.54
C LYS A 151 -8.58 0.56 -20.61
N LEU A 152 -8.99 1.82 -20.69
CA LEU A 152 -10.39 2.24 -20.82
C LEU A 152 -10.57 3.06 -22.10
N HIS A 153 -11.40 2.55 -23.00
CA HIS A 153 -11.78 3.20 -24.25
C HIS A 153 -13.26 3.59 -24.19
N ILE A 154 -13.59 4.79 -24.67
CA ILE A 154 -14.96 5.27 -24.78
C ILE A 154 -15.16 5.70 -26.24
N ASP A 155 -16.07 5.01 -26.93
CA ASP A 155 -16.35 5.14 -28.37
C ASP A 155 -17.86 5.29 -28.61
N GLY A 156 -18.49 6.19 -27.85
CA GLY A 156 -19.90 6.60 -27.99
C GLY A 156 -20.71 6.58 -26.70
N GLY A 157 -20.29 5.81 -25.69
CA GLY A 157 -20.98 5.70 -24.40
C GLY A 157 -20.88 6.95 -23.50
N THR A 158 -21.64 6.96 -22.41
CA THR A 158 -21.53 7.98 -21.34
C THR A 158 -21.14 7.33 -20.03
N VAL A 159 -20.08 7.85 -19.39
CA VAL A 159 -19.62 7.41 -18.07
C VAL A 159 -19.62 8.60 -17.12
N SER A 160 -20.26 8.47 -15.96
CA SER A 160 -20.30 9.52 -14.94
C SER A 160 -19.92 8.95 -13.58
N ILE A 161 -18.85 9.48 -12.99
CA ILE A 161 -18.28 9.00 -11.72
C ILE A 161 -18.31 10.14 -10.69
N ASP A 162 -19.11 9.99 -9.63
CA ASP A 162 -19.14 10.93 -8.50
C ASP A 162 -18.79 10.23 -7.19
N VAL A 163 -17.54 10.44 -6.75
CA VAL A 163 -17.01 9.98 -5.46
C VAL A 163 -16.74 11.13 -4.50
N SER A 164 -17.27 12.33 -4.76
CA SER A 164 -16.97 13.55 -4.00
C SER A 164 -17.22 13.44 -2.48
N GLU A 165 -18.14 12.57 -2.06
CA GLU A 165 -18.43 12.27 -0.65
C GLU A 165 -17.62 11.08 -0.06
N ASN A 166 -16.88 10.32 -0.88
CA ASN A 166 -16.35 8.99 -0.54
C ASN A 166 -14.87 8.75 -0.87
N SER A 167 -14.27 9.44 -1.85
CA SER A 167 -12.88 9.20 -2.28
C SER A 167 -12.20 10.45 -2.83
N SER A 168 -10.88 10.51 -2.65
CA SER A 168 -10.08 11.64 -3.14
C SER A 168 -9.98 11.73 -4.67
N TYR A 169 -10.15 10.61 -5.39
CA TYR A 169 -10.00 10.51 -6.85
C TYR A 169 -11.16 9.74 -7.48
N ALA A 170 -11.75 10.26 -8.56
CA ALA A 170 -12.83 9.58 -9.30
C ALA A 170 -12.28 8.50 -10.24
N LEU A 171 -11.21 8.81 -10.97
CA LEU A 171 -10.44 7.87 -11.75
C LEU A 171 -9.00 7.86 -11.24
N MET A 172 -8.46 6.68 -10.93
CA MET A 172 -7.06 6.51 -10.59
C MET A 172 -6.46 5.24 -11.18
N GLY A 173 -5.13 5.18 -11.32
CA GLY A 173 -4.50 3.96 -11.80
C GLY A 173 -2.99 4.02 -12.01
N THR A 174 -2.49 2.93 -12.55
CA THR A 174 -1.09 2.70 -12.95
C THR A 174 -1.08 2.06 -14.34
N THR A 175 -0.37 2.63 -15.31
CA THR A 175 -0.07 1.93 -16.57
C THR A 175 1.29 1.25 -16.49
N TYR A 176 1.40 0.09 -17.14
CA TYR A 176 2.64 -0.70 -17.20
C TYR A 176 3.19 -0.81 -18.64
N GLU A 177 2.43 -0.36 -19.63
CA GLU A 177 2.79 -0.37 -21.06
C GLU A 177 3.04 1.06 -21.56
N TYR A 178 3.73 1.18 -22.69
CA TYR A 178 3.99 2.46 -23.38
C TYR A 178 2.80 2.94 -24.22
N ASP A 179 1.59 2.66 -23.74
CA ASP A 179 0.30 2.90 -24.42
C ASP A 179 -0.64 3.68 -23.49
N ASP A 180 -1.63 4.35 -24.07
CA ASP A 180 -2.61 5.14 -23.32
C ASP A 180 -3.55 4.29 -22.45
N ALA A 181 -3.72 4.70 -21.19
CA ALA A 181 -4.69 4.10 -20.27
C ALA A 181 -6.13 4.51 -20.58
N LEU A 182 -6.30 5.70 -21.14
CA LEU A 182 -7.59 6.34 -21.37
C LEU A 182 -7.65 6.90 -22.79
N THR A 183 -8.60 6.38 -23.57
CA THR A 183 -8.91 6.87 -24.92
C THR A 183 -10.37 7.27 -24.99
N ILE A 184 -10.66 8.43 -25.60
CA ILE A 184 -12.03 8.86 -25.90
C ILE A 184 -12.08 9.26 -27.38
N THR A 185 -12.78 8.48 -28.19
CA THR A 185 -12.96 8.70 -29.64
C THR A 185 -14.34 9.23 -29.98
N ASP A 186 -15.36 8.84 -29.22
CA ASP A 186 -16.71 9.41 -29.21
C ASP A 186 -17.30 9.21 -27.79
N GLY A 187 -18.35 9.95 -27.42
CA GLY A 187 -18.94 9.88 -26.08
C GLY A 187 -18.30 10.81 -25.04
N VAL A 188 -18.61 10.57 -23.76
CA VAL A 188 -18.33 11.50 -22.64
C VAL A 188 -17.94 10.75 -21.36
N LEU A 189 -16.91 11.24 -20.67
CA LEU A 189 -16.53 10.82 -19.32
C LEU A 189 -16.57 12.00 -18.34
N THR A 190 -17.49 11.98 -17.40
CA THR A 190 -17.57 12.96 -16.29
C THR A 190 -16.95 12.39 -15.02
N LEU A 191 -16.04 13.13 -14.40
CA LEU A 191 -15.31 12.75 -13.19
C LEU A 191 -15.53 13.79 -12.09
N HIS A 192 -15.89 13.37 -10.88
CA HIS A 192 -16.04 14.22 -9.70
C HIS A 192 -15.49 13.52 -8.44
N GLY A 193 -14.39 14.04 -7.87
CA GLY A 193 -13.71 13.52 -6.68
C GLY A 193 -13.62 14.53 -5.53
N GLU A 194 -13.26 14.08 -4.32
CA GLU A 194 -13.12 14.97 -3.15
C GLU A 194 -11.91 15.92 -3.27
N LYS A 195 -10.86 15.53 -4.00
CA LYS A 195 -9.62 16.32 -4.15
C LYS A 195 -9.22 16.55 -5.60
N GLU A 196 -9.23 15.49 -6.41
CA GLU A 196 -8.82 15.55 -7.81
C GLU A 196 -9.76 14.66 -8.64
N ALA A 197 -10.05 15.05 -9.87
CA ALA A 197 -10.88 14.26 -10.77
C ALA A 197 -10.17 12.97 -11.23
N LEU A 198 -8.87 13.09 -11.57
CA LEU A 198 -8.06 12.05 -12.20
C LEU A 198 -6.63 12.06 -11.64
N SER A 199 -6.07 10.88 -11.39
CA SER A 199 -4.65 10.68 -11.04
C SER A 199 -4.11 9.39 -11.66
N LEU A 200 -3.29 9.51 -12.70
CA LEU A 200 -2.71 8.37 -13.43
C LEU A 200 -1.19 8.34 -13.30
N ASN A 201 -0.65 7.25 -12.75
CA ASN A 201 0.78 6.99 -12.72
C ASN A 201 1.20 6.20 -13.97
N HIS A 202 2.30 6.56 -14.61
CA HIS A 202 2.82 5.84 -15.78
C HIS A 202 4.36 5.85 -15.81
N ASN A 203 4.94 4.81 -16.41
CA ASN A 203 6.39 4.63 -16.56
C ASN A 203 6.88 4.91 -18.00
N ALA A 204 6.05 5.58 -18.82
CA ALA A 204 6.31 5.84 -20.23
C ALA A 204 7.17 7.09 -20.43
N ASP A 205 7.71 7.31 -21.64
CA ASP A 205 8.35 8.59 -21.98
C ASP A 205 7.26 9.68 -21.98
N PRO A 206 7.45 10.80 -21.25
CA PRO A 206 6.45 11.87 -21.13
C PRO A 206 6.30 12.70 -22.40
N TYR A 207 6.94 12.30 -23.50
CA TYR A 207 6.71 12.86 -24.83
C TYR A 207 6.00 11.88 -25.79
N ASP A 208 5.79 10.62 -25.39
CA ASP A 208 5.14 9.58 -26.22
C ASP A 208 3.74 9.19 -25.72
N SER A 209 3.48 9.17 -24.40
CA SER A 209 2.12 8.98 -23.83
C SER A 209 2.02 9.58 -22.43
N TYR A 210 0.86 10.18 -22.12
CA TYR A 210 0.54 10.72 -20.80
C TYR A 210 -0.33 9.77 -19.95
N GLY A 211 -0.47 8.52 -20.38
CA GLY A 211 -1.53 7.62 -19.95
C GLY A 211 -2.92 8.04 -20.47
N ILE A 212 -3.00 9.07 -21.33
CA ILE A 212 -4.22 9.58 -21.96
C ILE A 212 -3.89 9.90 -23.42
N HIS A 213 -4.71 9.40 -24.33
CA HIS A 213 -4.54 9.53 -25.77
C HIS A 213 -4.60 10.99 -26.25
N GLU A 214 -3.83 11.32 -27.29
CA GLU A 214 -3.88 12.64 -27.95
C GLU A 214 -5.30 12.96 -28.44
N GLY A 215 -5.74 14.21 -28.28
CA GLY A 215 -7.11 14.59 -28.66
C GLY A 215 -8.19 14.25 -27.63
N VAL A 216 -7.86 13.96 -26.37
CA VAL A 216 -8.84 14.09 -25.26
C VAL A 216 -8.86 15.55 -24.80
N ALA A 217 -10.05 16.17 -24.79
CA ALA A 217 -10.27 17.52 -24.26
C ALA A 217 -10.81 17.46 -22.82
N PHE A 218 -10.44 18.46 -22.00
CA PHE A 218 -10.86 18.59 -20.60
C PHE A 218 -11.61 19.91 -20.39
N THR A 219 -12.82 19.85 -19.83
CA THR A 219 -13.63 21.03 -19.48
C THR A 219 -14.14 20.96 -18.05
N GLY A 220 -14.11 22.09 -17.33
CA GLY A 220 -14.58 22.19 -15.95
C GLY A 220 -16.09 22.43 -15.82
N GLU A 221 -16.56 22.65 -14.59
CA GLU A 221 -18.00 22.71 -14.27
C GLU A 221 -18.70 23.93 -14.89
N ASP A 222 -18.00 25.07 -15.01
CA ASP A 222 -18.49 26.30 -15.63
C ASP A 222 -18.16 26.38 -17.15
N GLY A 223 -17.58 25.31 -17.73
CA GLY A 223 -17.15 25.24 -19.13
C GLY A 223 -15.80 25.92 -19.40
N GLU A 224 -14.98 26.10 -18.36
CA GLU A 224 -13.59 26.53 -18.46
C GLU A 224 -12.69 25.45 -19.08
N GLU A 225 -11.66 25.88 -19.81
CA GLU A 225 -10.62 24.99 -20.34
C GLU A 225 -9.74 24.49 -19.19
N LEU A 226 -9.55 23.17 -19.12
CA LEU A 226 -8.67 22.52 -18.15
C LEU A 226 -7.41 21.96 -18.83
N TYR A 227 -6.38 21.73 -18.03
CA TYR A 227 -5.03 21.41 -18.47
C TYR A 227 -4.61 20.05 -17.93
N LEU A 228 -3.71 19.37 -18.66
CA LEU A 228 -3.09 18.14 -18.18
C LEU A 228 -1.77 18.50 -17.49
N LYS A 229 -1.74 18.45 -16.15
CA LYS A 229 -0.48 18.56 -15.42
C LYS A 229 0.22 17.21 -15.45
N VAL A 230 1.51 17.22 -15.77
CA VAL A 230 2.34 16.00 -15.75
C VAL A 230 3.56 16.28 -14.88
N GLU A 231 3.66 15.52 -13.79
CA GLU A 231 4.71 15.65 -12.78
C GLU A 231 5.72 14.52 -12.93
N GLN A 232 7.01 14.87 -12.99
CA GLN A 232 8.11 13.91 -13.05
C GLN A 232 8.54 13.49 -11.65
N HIS A 233 8.53 12.18 -11.39
CA HIS A 233 8.99 11.58 -10.14
C HIS A 233 10.23 10.71 -10.39
N ILE A 234 11.39 11.26 -10.06
CA ILE A 234 12.68 10.56 -10.15
C ILE A 234 12.90 9.81 -8.83
N MET A 235 12.79 8.48 -8.87
CA MET A 235 13.20 7.60 -7.77
C MET A 235 14.60 7.05 -8.04
N VAL A 236 15.21 6.38 -7.06
CA VAL A 236 16.62 5.94 -7.12
C VAL A 236 16.86 4.88 -8.20
N ASP A 237 15.91 3.96 -8.39
CA ASP A 237 16.03 2.82 -9.30
C ASP A 237 15.06 2.85 -10.50
N TYR A 238 14.13 3.82 -10.53
CA TYR A 238 13.14 3.98 -11.61
C TYR A 238 12.65 5.43 -11.69
N GLU A 239 12.08 5.78 -12.84
CA GLU A 239 11.47 7.07 -13.11
C GLU A 239 10.02 6.82 -13.51
N TYR A 240 9.11 7.63 -13.00
CA TYR A 240 7.68 7.57 -13.34
C TYR A 240 7.08 8.97 -13.38
N TYR A 241 5.89 9.08 -13.95
CA TYR A 241 5.18 10.33 -14.11
C TYR A 241 3.76 10.20 -13.56
N THR A 242 3.25 11.30 -13.02
CA THR A 242 1.84 11.40 -12.60
C THR A 242 1.14 12.41 -13.48
N SER A 243 0.07 12.00 -14.15
CA SER A 243 -0.83 12.86 -14.90
C SER A 243 -2.07 13.19 -14.05
N THR A 244 -2.36 14.49 -13.87
CA THR A 244 -3.55 15.00 -13.18
C THR A 244 -4.22 16.11 -14.00
N ILE A 245 -5.51 16.34 -13.79
CA ILE A 245 -6.24 17.43 -14.45
C ILE A 245 -6.19 18.67 -13.55
N SER A 246 -5.81 19.82 -14.11
CA SER A 246 -5.58 21.06 -13.38
C SER A 246 -6.21 22.30 -14.03
N ASP A 247 -6.27 23.39 -13.27
CA ASP A 247 -6.53 24.74 -13.79
C ASP A 247 -5.31 25.33 -14.52
N GLU A 248 -5.44 26.58 -15.00
CA GLU A 248 -4.37 27.32 -15.72
C GLU A 248 -3.14 27.64 -14.84
N ASP A 249 -3.31 27.64 -13.52
CA ASP A 249 -2.25 27.87 -12.53
C ASP A 249 -1.54 26.55 -12.10
N GLY A 250 -2.04 25.39 -12.57
CA GLY A 250 -1.52 24.06 -12.25
C GLY A 250 -2.02 23.48 -10.93
N ASN A 251 -3.12 23.98 -10.37
CA ASN A 251 -3.78 23.38 -9.20
C ASN A 251 -4.73 22.25 -9.64
N PRO A 252 -4.74 21.09 -8.97
CA PRO A 252 -5.64 20.00 -9.34
C PRO A 252 -7.11 20.38 -9.13
N VAL A 253 -7.99 19.93 -10.04
CA VAL A 253 -9.43 20.20 -9.97
C VAL A 253 -10.23 18.97 -9.56
N THR A 254 -11.30 19.17 -8.79
CA THR A 254 -12.19 18.09 -8.30
C THR A 254 -13.16 17.57 -9.34
N TYR A 255 -13.49 18.36 -10.36
CA TYR A 255 -14.43 18.03 -11.44
C TYR A 255 -13.77 18.17 -12.81
N ALA A 256 -14.04 17.24 -13.72
CA ALA A 256 -13.72 17.37 -15.13
C ALA A 256 -14.70 16.58 -16.00
N GLU A 257 -15.13 17.17 -17.11
CA GLU A 257 -15.75 16.47 -18.24
C GLU A 257 -14.70 16.26 -19.33
N LEU A 258 -14.59 15.02 -19.81
CA LEU A 258 -13.63 14.57 -20.80
C LEU A 258 -14.38 14.13 -22.07
N THR A 259 -13.94 14.63 -23.22
CA THR A 259 -14.58 14.39 -24.52
C THR A 259 -13.54 14.22 -25.63
N ALA A 260 -13.95 13.65 -26.76
CA ALA A 260 -13.13 13.61 -27.97
C ALA A 260 -12.99 15.02 -28.58
N SER A 261 -11.75 15.46 -28.75
CA SER A 261 -11.36 16.67 -29.48
C SER A 261 -11.20 16.38 -30.97
N ASP A 262 -11.04 17.44 -31.78
CA ASP A 262 -10.51 17.28 -33.14
C ASP A 262 -9.15 16.57 -33.04
N SER A 263 -9.03 15.38 -33.66
CA SER A 263 -8.00 14.33 -33.48
C SER A 263 -6.55 14.67 -33.86
N THR A 264 -6.22 15.96 -33.82
CA THR A 264 -4.88 16.54 -34.00
C THR A 264 -4.54 17.55 -32.90
N THR A 265 -5.34 17.63 -31.84
CA THR A 265 -5.16 18.59 -30.75
C THR A 265 -4.50 17.88 -29.57
N GLU A 266 -3.20 18.07 -29.40
CA GLU A 266 -2.52 17.67 -28.16
C GLU A 266 -3.23 18.33 -26.96
N PRO A 267 -3.45 17.62 -25.83
CA PRO A 267 -3.91 18.24 -24.61
C PRO A 267 -2.94 19.34 -24.18
N ILE A 268 -3.42 20.42 -23.53
CA ILE A 268 -2.50 21.50 -23.12
C ILE A 268 -1.76 21.06 -21.84
N ILE A 269 -0.44 20.95 -21.94
CA ILE A 269 0.39 20.26 -20.93
C ILE A 269 1.13 21.24 -20.04
N ILE A 270 0.95 21.08 -18.73
CA ILE A 270 1.74 21.76 -17.69
C ILE A 270 2.81 20.78 -17.21
N TRP A 271 4.03 20.92 -17.75
CA TRP A 271 5.18 20.12 -17.32
C TRP A 271 5.79 20.66 -16.03
N ASP A 272 5.76 19.86 -14.96
CA ASP A 272 6.39 20.21 -13.68
C ASP A 272 7.54 19.25 -13.32
N PRO A 273 8.79 19.60 -13.68
CA PRO A 273 9.98 18.83 -13.32
C PRO A 273 10.50 19.19 -11.92
N SER A 274 9.80 20.01 -11.12
CA SER A 274 10.35 20.58 -9.89
C SER A 274 10.16 19.74 -8.63
N VAL A 275 9.44 18.61 -8.71
CA VAL A 275 9.15 17.70 -7.59
C VAL A 275 10.28 16.68 -7.38
N GLY A 276 11.49 17.16 -7.05
CA GLY A 276 12.71 16.34 -6.96
C GLY A 276 13.56 16.46 -5.69
N GLU A 277 13.42 17.51 -4.87
CA GLU A 277 14.22 17.69 -3.65
C GLU A 277 13.38 18.18 -2.46
N GLN A 278 12.88 17.25 -1.63
CA GLN A 278 12.51 17.56 -0.24
C GLN A 278 13.63 17.12 0.71
N GLU A 279 14.62 17.99 0.92
CA GLU A 279 15.61 17.78 1.97
C GLU A 279 14.94 17.62 3.35
N LYS A 280 15.36 16.58 4.06
CA LYS A 280 15.05 16.34 5.48
C LYS A 280 15.37 17.59 6.30
N PRO A 281 14.49 18.05 7.22
CA PRO A 281 14.85 19.12 8.13
C PRO A 281 16.07 18.69 8.95
N LYS A 282 17.21 19.34 8.68
CA LYS A 282 18.49 19.05 9.33
C LYS A 282 18.28 19.14 10.85
N PRO A 283 18.69 18.13 11.64
CA PRO A 283 18.46 18.15 13.08
C PRO A 283 19.09 19.43 13.66
N GLU A 284 18.31 20.19 14.42
CA GLU A 284 18.78 21.44 15.02
C GLU A 284 20.08 21.17 15.79
N GLU A 285 21.17 21.83 15.39
CA GLU A 285 22.42 21.76 16.13
C GLU A 285 22.16 22.20 17.58
N PRO A 286 22.67 21.47 18.59
CA PRO A 286 22.30 21.70 19.97
C PRO A 286 22.65 23.13 20.38
N VAL A 287 21.61 23.92 20.68
CA VAL A 287 21.67 25.37 20.92
C VAL A 287 22.89 25.74 21.75
N THR A 288 23.93 26.27 21.09
CA THR A 288 25.11 26.79 21.77
C THR A 288 24.69 28.01 22.57
N LYS A 289 24.69 27.82 23.88
CA LYS A 289 24.47 28.84 24.91
C LYS A 289 25.16 30.16 24.53
N PRO A 290 24.50 31.33 24.61
CA PRO A 290 25.10 32.59 24.16
C PRO A 290 26.38 32.91 24.93
N GLU A 291 27.47 33.17 24.20
CA GLU A 291 28.65 33.82 24.79
C GLU A 291 28.35 35.31 25.03
N GLU A 292 28.73 35.80 26.21
CA GLU A 292 28.60 37.22 26.55
C GLU A 292 29.62 38.06 25.76
N PRO A 293 29.29 39.31 25.38
CA PRO A 293 30.14 40.10 24.49
C PRO A 293 31.45 40.51 25.15
N VAL A 294 32.56 40.04 24.59
CA VAL A 294 33.92 40.44 25.00
C VAL A 294 34.12 41.93 24.73
N THR A 295 34.13 42.74 25.80
CA THR A 295 34.59 44.12 25.75
C THR A 295 36.08 44.19 26.10
N LYS A 296 36.84 44.80 25.19
CA LYS A 296 38.30 44.96 25.26
C LYS A 296 38.68 46.01 26.33
N PRO A 297 39.61 45.71 27.26
CA PRO A 297 40.27 46.73 28.06
C PRO A 297 41.48 47.32 27.31
N GLU A 298 41.71 48.62 27.50
CA GLU A 298 42.94 49.32 27.09
C GLU A 298 43.94 49.38 28.25
N ASP A 299 45.24 49.43 27.96
CA ASP A 299 46.31 49.60 28.97
C ASP A 299 46.19 50.94 29.73
N PRO A 300 46.58 50.99 31.01
CA PRO A 300 47.60 51.96 31.42
C PRO A 300 48.56 51.38 32.52
N PRO A 301 49.47 52.14 33.18
CA PRO A 301 50.88 52.19 32.78
C PRO A 301 51.90 51.80 33.88
N VAL A 302 53.19 51.85 33.51
CA VAL A 302 54.39 51.46 34.28
C VAL A 302 54.69 52.30 35.54
N ALA A 303 55.10 51.64 36.64
CA ALA A 303 56.10 52.09 37.65
C ALA A 303 56.47 50.93 38.64
N THR A 304 57.65 50.28 38.55
CA THR A 304 58.95 50.48 39.29
C THR A 304 59.15 49.70 40.61
N ASP A 305 60.25 48.91 40.65
CA ASP A 305 61.09 48.40 41.78
C ASP A 305 60.43 47.62 42.96
N SER A 306 60.98 46.54 43.53
CA SER A 306 62.39 46.21 43.83
C SER A 306 62.62 44.73 44.28
N ASP A 307 63.82 44.19 44.02
CA ASP A 307 64.63 43.17 44.77
C ASP A 307 64.03 41.78 45.15
N ALA A 308 64.59 40.68 44.60
CA ALA A 308 65.54 39.73 45.23
C ALA A 308 64.84 38.56 46.01
N ASP A 309 65.27 37.29 46.04
CA ASP A 309 66.62 36.70 45.90
C ASP A 309 66.62 35.23 45.38
N GLU A 310 67.82 34.74 45.05
CA GLU A 310 68.32 33.33 45.00
C GLU A 310 67.58 32.13 44.35
N LYS A 311 68.29 31.52 43.39
CA LYS A 311 68.38 30.07 43.06
C LYS A 311 69.66 29.50 43.76
N PRO A 312 70.04 28.17 43.80
CA PRO A 312 69.85 27.14 42.75
C PRO A 312 69.76 25.64 43.27
N ILE A 313 70.04 24.67 42.35
CA ILE A 313 70.52 23.26 42.55
C ILE A 313 69.41 22.19 42.81
N ALA A 314 69.02 21.34 41.84
CA ALA A 314 69.61 20.06 41.35
C ALA A 314 69.30 18.84 42.29
N THR A 315 69.23 17.55 41.89
CA THR A 315 69.64 16.78 40.68
C THR A 315 68.97 15.38 40.73
N ASP A 316 68.81 14.68 39.59
CA ASP A 316 68.91 13.20 39.38
C ASP A 316 68.16 12.17 40.29
N SER A 317 67.73 10.97 39.86
CA SER A 317 67.81 10.21 38.59
C SER A 317 66.93 8.93 38.66
N ASN A 318 66.73 8.25 37.50
CA ASN A 318 66.59 6.78 37.23
C ASN A 318 66.14 5.76 38.33
N ALA A 319 65.51 4.60 38.03
CA ALA A 319 65.13 3.94 36.77
C ALA A 319 64.05 2.83 37.01
N GLU A 320 63.64 2.23 35.89
CA GLU A 320 62.72 1.09 35.64
C GLU A 320 62.97 -0.21 36.46
N GLU A 321 61.92 -1.02 36.69
CA GLU A 321 61.79 -2.37 36.09
C GLU A 321 60.40 -3.03 36.32
N LYS A 322 60.16 -4.18 35.68
CA LYS A 322 58.93 -5.02 35.56
C LYS A 322 59.36 -6.52 35.74
N PRO A 323 58.51 -7.57 35.70
CA PRO A 323 57.05 -7.72 35.94
C PRO A 323 56.64 -9.04 36.71
N ASP A 324 55.34 -9.37 36.67
CA ASP A 324 54.68 -10.72 36.62
C ASP A 324 54.24 -11.55 37.87
N ASP A 325 53.10 -12.25 37.63
CA ASP A 325 52.52 -13.51 38.17
C ASP A 325 51.60 -13.65 39.44
N ASP A 326 50.36 -14.07 39.12
CA ASP A 326 49.50 -15.15 39.69
C ASP A 326 48.51 -15.05 40.90
N LYS A 327 47.51 -15.96 40.84
CA LYS A 327 46.21 -16.14 41.58
C LYS A 327 46.37 -17.03 42.86
N PRO A 328 45.33 -17.65 43.53
CA PRO A 328 43.87 -17.38 43.74
C PRO A 328 43.35 -17.57 45.22
N SER A 329 42.04 -17.30 45.46
CA SER A 329 41.24 -17.75 46.64
C SER A 329 39.71 -17.54 46.39
N SER A 330 38.68 -18.14 47.06
CA SER A 330 38.48 -19.48 47.66
C SER A 330 37.03 -19.72 48.21
N GLY A 331 36.33 -20.79 47.80
CA GLY A 331 35.22 -21.46 48.57
C GLY A 331 33.76 -21.13 48.19
N GLY A 332 32.74 -22.00 48.37
CA GLY A 332 32.70 -23.43 48.73
C GLY A 332 31.34 -23.93 49.27
N SER A 333 30.61 -24.79 48.50
CA SER A 333 29.87 -26.04 48.87
C SER A 333 28.90 -26.11 50.10
N SER A 334 27.83 -26.94 50.20
CA SER A 334 27.24 -28.07 49.41
C SER A 334 25.88 -28.60 49.96
N SER A 335 25.05 -29.28 49.11
CA SER A 335 24.10 -30.42 49.38
C SER A 335 22.93 -30.32 50.42
N GLY A 336 21.77 -31.00 50.31
CA GLY A 336 21.18 -31.85 49.24
C GLY A 336 19.90 -32.66 49.66
N SER A 337 19.10 -33.10 48.66
CA SER A 337 18.20 -34.30 48.59
C SER A 337 16.83 -34.45 49.32
N SER A 338 15.75 -34.51 48.49
CA SER A 338 14.58 -35.45 48.45
C SER A 338 13.57 -35.66 49.62
N SER A 339 12.26 -35.40 49.39
CA SER A 339 11.23 -36.44 49.04
C SER A 339 9.75 -35.97 49.14
N SER A 340 8.92 -36.41 48.17
CA SER A 340 7.44 -36.62 48.17
C SER A 340 6.46 -35.83 49.08
N GLY A 341 5.46 -35.17 48.46
CA GLY A 341 4.24 -34.68 49.14
C GLY A 341 3.16 -34.17 48.15
N SER A 342 1.88 -34.49 48.40
CA SER A 342 0.78 -34.34 47.43
C SER A 342 -0.02 -33.03 47.50
N ARG A 343 -0.49 -32.55 46.33
CA ARG A 343 -1.70 -31.72 46.09
C ARG A 343 -1.89 -30.43 46.91
N SER A 344 -1.76 -29.27 46.25
CA SER A 344 -2.91 -28.36 46.04
C SER A 344 -2.60 -27.28 45.00
N VAL A 345 -3.64 -26.75 44.36
CA VAL A 345 -3.54 -25.75 43.29
C VAL A 345 -3.26 -24.36 43.85
N ARG A 346 -2.20 -23.70 43.36
CA ARG A 346 -2.14 -22.24 43.30
C ARG A 346 -1.25 -21.80 42.16
N ALA A 347 -1.86 -21.21 41.12
CA ALA A 347 -1.09 -20.54 40.08
C ALA A 347 -0.35 -19.34 40.69
N SER A 348 0.99 -19.36 40.64
CA SER A 348 1.83 -18.18 40.87
C SER A 348 2.42 -17.74 39.54
N THR A 349 1.80 -16.76 38.92
CA THR A 349 2.28 -16.08 37.72
C THR A 349 3.67 -15.51 37.95
N THR A 350 4.70 -16.23 37.52
CA THR A 350 6.00 -15.65 37.21
C THR A 350 6.02 -15.42 35.71
N ALA A 351 5.51 -14.25 35.31
CA ALA A 351 5.59 -13.82 33.92
C ALA A 351 7.06 -13.65 33.54
N SER A 352 7.58 -14.58 32.75
CA SER A 352 8.74 -14.31 31.89
C SER A 352 8.39 -13.10 31.03
N LYS A 353 9.21 -12.05 31.12
CA LYS A 353 8.98 -10.78 30.43
C LYS A 353 8.84 -11.05 28.92
N PRO A 354 7.84 -10.47 28.23
CA PRO A 354 7.84 -10.47 26.77
C PRO A 354 9.08 -9.70 26.29
N VAL A 355 9.89 -10.34 25.46
CA VAL A 355 11.07 -9.72 24.85
C VAL A 355 10.63 -9.08 23.54
N ASN A 356 10.28 -7.81 23.62
CA ASN A 356 10.59 -6.73 22.67
C ASN A 356 9.78 -5.50 23.09
N PRO A 357 10.36 -4.28 23.11
CA PRO A 357 9.55 -3.07 23.12
C PRO A 357 8.86 -2.98 21.76
N VAL A 358 7.60 -3.40 21.71
CA VAL A 358 6.70 -3.02 20.62
C VAL A 358 6.49 -1.51 20.74
N TYR A 359 6.54 -0.77 19.62
CA TYR A 359 6.01 0.60 19.60
C TYR A 359 4.49 0.50 19.78
N SER A 360 4.06 0.53 21.04
CA SER A 360 2.82 -0.15 21.45
C SER A 360 1.57 0.63 21.09
N ALA A 361 1.06 0.44 19.87
CA ALA A 361 -0.34 0.62 19.43
C ALA A 361 -1.08 1.90 19.85
N ALA A 362 -0.36 2.95 20.27
CA ALA A 362 -0.90 4.17 20.86
C ALA A 362 -0.25 5.45 20.30
N THR A 363 0.89 5.33 19.60
CA THR A 363 1.64 6.45 19.00
C THR A 363 1.50 6.48 17.47
N ALA A 364 1.09 5.38 16.83
CA ALA A 364 0.96 5.26 15.37
C ALA A 364 -0.37 5.81 14.80
N VAL A 365 -0.99 6.78 15.49
CA VAL A 365 -2.26 7.38 15.02
C VAL A 365 -1.97 8.47 13.97
N GLY A 366 -1.75 8.02 12.73
CA GLY A 366 -1.92 8.84 11.51
C GLY A 366 -0.66 9.38 10.83
N GLY A 367 0.52 8.79 11.05
CA GLY A 367 1.75 9.22 10.34
C GLY A 367 1.77 8.93 8.83
N THR A 368 2.85 9.36 8.16
CA THR A 368 3.08 9.22 6.71
C THR A 368 4.38 8.49 6.40
N TRP A 369 4.36 7.64 5.36
CA TRP A 369 5.56 7.07 4.77
C TRP A 369 6.35 8.14 4.01
N LYS A 370 7.68 8.06 4.07
CA LYS A 370 8.62 8.98 3.43
C LYS A 370 9.84 8.22 2.93
N TRP A 371 10.45 8.68 1.84
CA TRP A 371 11.69 8.12 1.30
C TRP A 371 12.81 9.17 1.40
N ASP A 372 14.04 8.73 1.62
CA ASP A 372 15.26 9.51 1.33
C ASP A 372 16.35 8.58 0.77
N GLU A 373 17.55 9.11 0.48
CA GLU A 373 18.67 8.36 -0.12
C GLU A 373 19.06 7.05 0.60
N ASN A 374 18.64 6.88 1.87
CA ASN A 374 18.93 5.70 2.69
C ASN A 374 17.73 4.73 2.82
N GLY A 375 16.57 5.05 2.25
CA GLY A 375 15.40 4.18 2.16
C GLY A 375 14.08 4.77 2.68
N TRP A 376 13.05 3.92 2.74
CA TRP A 376 11.75 4.27 3.34
C TRP A 376 11.88 4.46 4.84
N TRP A 377 11.21 5.46 5.40
CA TRP A 377 11.02 5.69 6.84
C TRP A 377 9.58 6.16 7.10
N PHE A 378 9.13 6.10 8.36
CA PHE A 378 7.75 6.48 8.71
C PHE A 378 7.74 7.67 9.67
N ALA A 379 7.14 8.79 9.25
CA ALA A 379 7.01 10.00 10.03
C ALA A 379 5.68 10.03 10.79
N GLY A 380 5.70 9.91 12.12
CA GLY A 380 4.56 10.14 12.99
C GLY A 380 4.10 11.60 12.98
N ASN A 381 2.80 11.84 13.19
CA ASN A 381 2.22 13.18 13.26
C ASN A 381 2.76 14.04 14.42
N ASP A 382 3.38 13.42 15.42
CA ASP A 382 4.06 14.07 16.53
C ASP A 382 5.54 14.41 16.22
N GLY A 383 6.02 14.12 15.01
CA GLY A 383 7.42 14.26 14.60
C GLY A 383 8.31 13.10 15.04
N SER A 384 7.78 12.06 15.68
CA SER A 384 8.53 10.83 15.97
C SER A 384 8.66 9.94 14.73
N TYR A 385 9.57 8.96 14.77
CA TYR A 385 9.73 7.95 13.73
C TYR A 385 10.34 6.68 14.35
N PRO A 386 9.96 5.48 13.88
CA PRO A 386 10.39 4.22 14.50
C PRO A 386 11.88 3.96 14.24
N LYS A 387 12.59 3.42 15.24
CA LYS A 387 14.02 3.05 15.16
C LYS A 387 14.35 1.76 15.89
N ASN A 388 15.08 0.88 15.21
CA ASN A 388 15.55 -0.41 15.73
C ASN A 388 14.39 -1.28 16.28
N GLU A 389 13.21 -1.18 15.66
CA GLU A 389 11.96 -1.68 16.24
C GLU A 389 10.91 -2.04 15.19
N TRP A 390 9.88 -2.72 15.69
CA TRP A 390 8.70 -3.16 14.95
C TRP A 390 7.61 -2.09 15.00
N ALA A 391 7.00 -1.80 13.86
CA ALA A 391 5.78 -0.99 13.77
C ALA A 391 4.69 -1.71 12.98
N GLU A 392 3.46 -1.64 13.46
CA GLU A 392 2.25 -2.04 12.73
C GLU A 392 1.69 -0.78 12.06
N LEU A 393 1.69 -0.77 10.73
CA LEU A 393 1.38 0.41 9.92
C LEU A 393 0.38 0.06 8.81
N THR A 394 -0.43 1.04 8.42
CA THR A 394 -1.41 0.90 7.32
C THR A 394 -0.89 1.62 6.08
N TRP A 395 -0.91 0.93 4.94
CA TRP A 395 -0.59 1.48 3.62
C TRP A 395 -1.56 0.91 2.59
N ASN A 396 -2.06 1.74 1.67
CA ASN A 396 -3.07 1.37 0.66
C ASN A 396 -4.27 0.56 1.21
N GLY A 397 -4.73 0.87 2.43
CA GLY A 397 -5.81 0.15 3.12
C GLY A 397 -5.41 -1.17 3.79
N GLN A 398 -4.18 -1.66 3.59
CA GLN A 398 -3.64 -2.86 4.19
C GLN A 398 -2.79 -2.54 5.42
N THR A 399 -3.10 -3.16 6.56
CA THR A 399 -2.33 -3.05 7.80
C THR A 399 -1.39 -4.23 7.95
N GLY A 400 -0.13 -3.98 8.34
CA GLY A 400 0.82 -5.05 8.61
C GLY A 400 2.08 -4.60 9.32
N TRP A 401 3.00 -5.55 9.53
CA TRP A 401 4.21 -5.34 10.32
C TRP A 401 5.40 -5.00 9.45
N TYR A 402 6.14 -3.98 9.89
CA TYR A 402 7.37 -3.47 9.28
C TYR A 402 8.45 -3.41 10.35
N TYR A 403 9.72 -3.50 9.96
CA TYR A 403 10.86 -3.35 10.86
C TYR A 403 11.80 -2.23 10.38
N PHE A 404 12.22 -1.38 11.32
CA PHE A 404 13.07 -0.23 11.03
C PHE A 404 14.44 -0.40 11.69
N ASN A 405 15.50 -0.08 10.96
CA ASN A 405 16.88 -0.15 11.44
C ASN A 405 17.21 0.96 12.46
N ALA A 406 18.45 0.99 12.94
CA ALA A 406 18.90 1.96 13.96
C ALA A 406 18.82 3.43 13.52
N ASP A 407 18.90 3.70 12.21
CA ASP A 407 18.81 5.05 11.65
C ASP A 407 17.36 5.47 11.40
N GLY A 408 16.43 4.51 11.34
CA GLY A 408 14.99 4.70 11.20
C GLY A 408 14.44 4.32 9.83
N TYR A 409 15.20 3.55 9.05
CA TYR A 409 14.81 3.10 7.72
C TYR A 409 14.25 1.67 7.75
N MET A 410 13.12 1.50 7.07
CA MET A 410 12.43 0.25 6.83
C MET A 410 13.39 -0.78 6.21
N GLN A 411 13.21 -2.05 6.57
CA GLN A 411 14.01 -3.15 6.05
C GLN A 411 13.18 -4.02 5.10
N THR A 412 13.84 -4.51 4.06
CA THR A 412 13.30 -5.42 3.05
C THR A 412 14.14 -6.71 3.00
N GLY A 413 13.59 -7.76 2.39
CA GLY A 413 14.24 -9.04 2.18
C GLY A 413 14.51 -9.82 3.46
N TRP A 414 15.54 -10.67 3.41
CA TRP A 414 15.98 -11.52 4.52
C TRP A 414 16.60 -10.71 5.66
N LEU A 415 15.98 -10.75 6.84
CA LEU A 415 16.52 -10.11 8.04
C LEU A 415 16.48 -11.03 9.26
N LYS A 416 17.57 -11.05 10.03
CA LYS A 416 17.65 -11.79 11.29
C LYS A 416 17.46 -10.86 12.47
N ILE A 417 16.40 -11.07 13.25
CA ILE A 417 16.07 -10.26 14.44
C ILE A 417 16.12 -11.17 15.67
N GLY A 418 17.13 -10.93 16.52
CA GLY A 418 17.47 -11.85 17.60
C GLY A 418 17.94 -13.20 17.03
N ASP A 419 17.31 -14.29 17.50
CA ASP A 419 17.63 -15.64 17.04
C ASP A 419 16.82 -16.10 15.81
N ASN A 420 15.80 -15.33 15.39
CA ASN A 420 14.84 -15.74 14.35
C ASN A 420 15.10 -15.01 13.02
N TRP A 421 14.84 -15.71 11.92
CA TRP A 421 14.82 -15.14 10.57
C TRP A 421 13.42 -14.67 10.19
N TYR A 422 13.36 -13.61 9.42
CA TYR A 422 12.17 -12.97 8.87
C TYR A 422 12.42 -12.67 7.40
N PHE A 423 11.34 -12.57 6.63
CA PHE A 423 11.37 -11.97 5.31
C PHE A 423 10.38 -10.81 5.27
N PHE A 424 10.84 -9.68 4.73
CA PHE A 424 10.03 -8.51 4.45
C PHE A 424 9.94 -8.37 2.94
N HIS A 425 8.76 -8.08 2.40
CA HIS A 425 8.56 -7.98 0.96
C HIS A 425 9.57 -7.02 0.32
N ASP A 426 10.35 -7.50 -0.65
CA ASP A 426 11.46 -6.75 -1.25
C ASP A 426 11.16 -6.16 -2.63
N ILE A 427 10.05 -6.57 -3.24
CA ILE A 427 9.53 -6.01 -4.49
C ILE A 427 8.77 -4.71 -4.19
N SER A 428 8.78 -3.77 -5.14
CA SER A 428 8.09 -2.47 -5.02
C SER A 428 6.73 -2.48 -5.72
N ASP A 429 5.83 -3.36 -5.27
CA ASP A 429 4.48 -3.58 -5.84
C ASP A 429 3.35 -2.92 -5.01
N GLY A 430 3.71 -2.06 -4.06
CA GLY A 430 2.79 -1.52 -3.06
C GLY A 430 2.72 -2.30 -1.74
N MET A 431 3.40 -3.46 -1.62
CA MET A 431 3.55 -4.21 -0.37
C MET A 431 4.98 -4.15 0.21
N GLN A 432 5.88 -3.34 -0.36
CA GLN A 432 7.30 -3.28 0.03
C GLN A 432 7.50 -3.06 1.54
N GLY A 433 8.38 -3.88 2.13
CA GLY A 433 8.70 -3.89 3.55
C GLY A 433 7.69 -4.62 4.45
N LEU A 434 6.59 -5.14 3.89
CA LEU A 434 5.61 -5.91 4.65
C LEU A 434 6.20 -7.27 5.08
N MET A 435 6.16 -7.56 6.38
CA MET A 435 6.59 -8.84 6.95
C MET A 435 5.73 -10.02 6.44
N TYR A 436 6.39 -11.07 5.95
CA TYR A 436 5.72 -12.29 5.49
C TYR A 436 5.17 -13.15 6.63
N THR A 437 4.04 -13.82 6.33
CA THR A 437 3.43 -14.88 7.15
C THR A 437 2.84 -15.95 6.22
N GLY A 438 2.84 -17.21 6.65
CA GLY A 438 2.43 -18.36 5.83
C GLY A 438 3.54 -18.90 4.92
N TRP A 439 3.14 -19.66 3.90
CA TRP A 439 4.02 -20.19 2.87
C TRP A 439 4.37 -19.13 1.82
N HIS A 440 5.66 -18.99 1.51
CA HIS A 440 6.14 -18.14 0.42
C HIS A 440 7.26 -18.83 -0.35
N GLU A 441 7.28 -18.65 -1.68
CA GLU A 441 8.40 -19.04 -2.54
C GLU A 441 9.38 -17.86 -2.67
N ILE A 442 10.65 -18.08 -2.34
CA ILE A 442 11.74 -17.10 -2.42
C ILE A 442 12.91 -17.79 -3.11
N ASP A 443 13.45 -17.22 -4.19
CA ASP A 443 14.55 -17.79 -4.99
C ASP A 443 14.34 -19.27 -5.40
N GLY A 444 13.11 -19.65 -5.76
CA GLY A 444 12.77 -21.01 -6.19
C GLY A 444 12.71 -22.04 -5.05
N LYS A 445 12.51 -21.58 -3.80
CA LYS A 445 12.43 -22.40 -2.59
C LYS A 445 11.26 -21.97 -1.71
N TRP A 446 10.57 -22.95 -1.14
CA TRP A 446 9.45 -22.70 -0.23
C TRP A 446 9.90 -22.59 1.22
N TYR A 447 9.44 -21.55 1.89
CA TYR A 447 9.68 -21.23 3.30
C TYR A 447 8.34 -21.00 4.03
N TYR A 448 8.30 -21.31 5.32
CA TYR A 448 7.11 -21.08 6.16
C TYR A 448 7.40 -20.09 7.28
N PHE A 449 6.70 -18.96 7.26
CA PHE A 449 6.76 -17.90 8.26
C PHE A 449 5.54 -17.99 9.18
N ASN A 450 5.73 -17.85 10.49
CA ASN A 450 4.67 -18.10 11.46
C ASN A 450 3.48 -17.12 11.37
N PRO A 451 2.23 -17.59 11.19
CA PRO A 451 1.04 -16.74 11.19
C PRO A 451 0.27 -16.69 12.53
N ASP A 452 0.63 -17.50 13.56
CA ASP A 452 -0.09 -17.55 14.85
C ASP A 452 0.75 -16.93 15.99
N PRO A 453 0.30 -15.86 16.67
CA PRO A 453 1.04 -15.27 17.79
C PRO A 453 1.12 -16.17 19.04
N LYS A 454 0.48 -17.35 19.04
CA LYS A 454 0.55 -18.37 20.11
C LYS A 454 1.58 -19.47 19.81
N SER A 455 2.19 -19.47 18.62
CA SER A 455 3.25 -20.40 18.24
C SER A 455 4.49 -20.22 19.14
N PRO A 456 5.31 -21.28 19.35
CA PRO A 456 6.63 -21.13 19.97
C PRO A 456 7.63 -20.34 19.10
N VAL A 457 7.39 -20.26 17.79
CA VAL A 457 8.10 -19.35 16.88
C VAL A 457 7.40 -17.98 16.96
N PRO A 458 8.12 -16.84 17.03
CA PRO A 458 7.48 -15.51 17.02
C PRO A 458 6.63 -15.28 15.76
N MET A 459 5.62 -14.40 15.81
CA MET A 459 4.88 -13.97 14.62
C MET A 459 5.84 -13.52 13.51
N GLY A 460 5.64 -13.98 12.28
CA GLY A 460 6.50 -13.73 11.11
C GLY A 460 7.86 -14.46 11.12
N GLY A 461 8.22 -15.15 12.22
CA GLY A 461 9.46 -15.89 12.30
C GLY A 461 9.44 -17.14 11.42
N MET A 462 10.53 -17.40 10.69
CA MET A 462 10.71 -18.57 9.84
C MET A 462 10.86 -19.85 10.67
N PHE A 463 10.14 -20.91 10.30
CA PHE A 463 10.34 -22.26 10.86
C PHE A 463 11.65 -22.88 10.31
N THR A 464 12.40 -23.58 11.17
CA THR A 464 13.64 -24.28 10.81
C THR A 464 13.78 -25.60 11.57
N ASP A 465 14.29 -26.64 10.91
CA ASP A 465 14.51 -28.00 11.45
C ASP A 465 13.31 -28.57 12.23
N CYS A 466 12.09 -28.39 11.70
CA CYS A 466 10.87 -28.80 12.38
C CYS A 466 9.68 -29.01 11.44
N MET A 467 8.58 -29.54 12.00
CA MET A 467 7.30 -29.66 11.31
C MET A 467 6.55 -28.33 11.41
N THR A 468 6.00 -27.85 10.29
CA THR A 468 5.07 -26.73 10.22
C THR A 468 3.69 -27.13 10.82
N PRO A 469 2.83 -26.16 11.21
CA PRO A 469 1.53 -26.46 11.82
C PRO A 469 0.56 -27.26 10.94
N ASP A 470 0.72 -27.16 9.62
CA ASP A 470 -0.03 -27.89 8.58
C ASP A 470 0.60 -29.23 8.16
N GLY A 471 1.77 -29.58 8.71
CA GLY A 471 2.30 -30.95 8.67
C GLY A 471 3.39 -31.23 7.63
N TYR A 472 4.05 -30.21 7.09
CA TYR A 472 5.24 -30.36 6.24
C TYR A 472 6.52 -30.20 7.08
N TYR A 473 7.65 -30.73 6.61
CA TYR A 473 8.95 -30.57 7.27
C TYR A 473 9.81 -29.53 6.52
N VAL A 474 10.41 -28.62 7.27
CA VAL A 474 11.41 -27.66 6.77
C VAL A 474 12.77 -27.95 7.39
N ASP A 475 13.83 -27.80 6.59
CA ASP A 475 15.18 -28.13 6.99
C ASP A 475 15.85 -27.06 7.88
N LYS A 476 17.13 -27.26 8.19
CA LYS A 476 17.93 -26.34 9.03
C LYS A 476 18.06 -24.92 8.46
N ASP A 477 17.85 -24.73 7.15
CA ASP A 477 17.90 -23.44 6.47
C ASP A 477 16.47 -22.89 6.21
N GLY A 478 15.43 -23.61 6.67
CA GLY A 478 14.02 -23.25 6.55
C GLY A 478 13.36 -23.71 5.25
N VAL A 479 14.07 -24.47 4.42
CA VAL A 479 13.59 -24.89 3.10
C VAL A 479 12.70 -26.12 3.24
N TRP A 480 11.53 -26.09 2.62
CA TRP A 480 10.65 -27.27 2.51
C TRP A 480 11.32 -28.41 1.74
N ILE A 481 11.20 -29.64 2.26
CA ILE A 481 11.63 -30.87 1.59
C ILE A 481 10.41 -31.78 1.37
N SER A 482 10.30 -32.30 0.15
CA SER A 482 9.23 -33.23 -0.30
C SER A 482 9.43 -34.68 0.14
#